data_AF-A0A954DF87-F1
#
_entry.id   AF-A0A954DF87-F1
#
_cell.length_a   1.000
_cell.length_b   1.000
_cell.length_c   1.000
_cell.angle_alpha   90.00
_cell.angle_beta   90.00
_cell.angle_gamma   90.00
#
_symmetry.space_group_name_H-M   'P 1'
#
loop_
_entity.id
_entity.type
_entity.pdbx_description
1 polymer ?
#
loop_
_entity_poly.entity_id
_entity_poly.type
_entity_poly.pdbx_seq_one_letter_code
_entity_poly.pdbx_strand_id
1 'polypeptide(L)'
;MAPTNPTVRTNPIPVFLASLAVFAGIGAWLHWRLLPALEAQTERLKGIEQRLDRIENSVELLHFGRDPEGWPVDAVLGYLETWAEREQQYGNSLLEQPVLEEHIGRGVAALRAIGPSAYDQVERRFVDIAGDPKQTPYAKRLLRVLAQLDPQKSRDFLVAQLTDVGMHSPIRTCAGELLQGIDADLAGAKIRQILLTENYRGSRHGMPSGPTKTGGVPVRGYPGFASLVNLYLRSHDSGKADTLLVVLRTPGHDVATYQGAVDGLIEAKDPESVETIRKIFEGGAETTLEQRNALLRRKLARAVAEIQGTLACPWLREMFARENDEAVRLHLGQLLQQWCG
;
A
#
# COMPACT_ATOMS: atom_id res chain seq x y z
N MET A 1 -57.33 -31.54 -60.37
CA MET A 1 -57.27 -30.07 -60.31
C MET A 1 -57.18 -29.68 -58.85
N ALA A 2 -56.00 -29.25 -58.39
CA ALA A 2 -55.79 -28.73 -57.04
C ALA A 2 -55.67 -27.20 -57.13
N PRO A 3 -56.33 -26.42 -56.25
CA PRO A 3 -56.25 -24.97 -56.31
C PRO A 3 -54.89 -24.51 -55.77
N THR A 4 -54.17 -23.74 -56.59
CA THR A 4 -52.97 -23.02 -56.17
C THR A 4 -53.38 -21.79 -55.37
N ASN A 5 -53.09 -21.77 -54.07
CA ASN A 5 -53.27 -20.59 -53.23
C ASN A 5 -52.32 -19.47 -53.68
N PRO A 6 -52.80 -18.22 -53.79
CA PRO A 6 -51.96 -17.08 -54.13
C PRO A 6 -50.99 -16.79 -52.98
N THR A 7 -49.70 -16.82 -53.28
CA THR A 7 -48.64 -16.36 -52.36
C THR A 7 -48.66 -14.84 -52.30
N VAL A 8 -49.26 -14.30 -51.23
CA VAL A 8 -49.20 -12.87 -50.92
C VAL A 8 -47.76 -12.51 -50.57
N ARG A 9 -47.04 -11.87 -51.49
CA ARG A 9 -45.75 -11.24 -51.20
C ARG A 9 -45.98 -10.02 -50.33
N THR A 10 -45.87 -10.17 -49.02
CA THR A 10 -45.83 -9.06 -48.08
C THR A 10 -44.51 -8.32 -48.25
N ASN A 11 -44.59 -7.06 -48.68
CA ASN A 11 -43.43 -6.18 -48.78
C ASN A 11 -42.94 -5.88 -47.33
N PRO A 12 -41.69 -6.19 -46.94
CA PRO A 12 -41.24 -6.10 -45.54
C PRO A 12 -40.92 -4.66 -45.10
N ILE A 13 -40.80 -3.73 -46.03
CA ILE A 13 -40.43 -2.32 -45.79
C ILE A 13 -41.38 -1.59 -44.81
N PRO A 14 -42.71 -1.69 -44.91
CA PRO A 14 -43.62 -1.01 -43.98
C PRO A 14 -43.55 -1.58 -42.56
N VAL A 15 -43.29 -2.89 -42.41
CA VAL A 15 -43.12 -3.52 -41.09
C VAL A 15 -41.85 -3.01 -40.44
N PHE A 16 -40.75 -2.95 -41.18
CA PHE A 16 -39.49 -2.42 -40.67
C PHE A 16 -39.58 -0.94 -40.26
N LEU A 17 -40.22 -0.11 -41.09
CA LEU A 17 -40.43 1.31 -40.78
C LEU A 17 -41.34 1.51 -39.56
N ALA A 18 -42.40 0.71 -39.42
CA ALA A 18 -43.26 0.74 -38.24
C ALA A 18 -42.51 0.33 -36.97
N SER A 19 -41.68 -0.72 -37.03
CA SER A 19 -40.83 -1.12 -35.90
C SER A 19 -39.84 0.00 -35.53
N LEU A 20 -39.17 0.61 -36.51
CA LEU A 20 -38.22 1.71 -36.26
C LEU A 20 -38.89 2.91 -35.58
N ALA A 21 -40.10 3.27 -36.01
CA ALA A 21 -40.87 4.37 -35.40
C ALA A 21 -41.26 4.07 -33.95
N VAL A 22 -41.61 2.82 -33.62
CA VAL A 22 -41.90 2.40 -32.24
C VAL A 22 -40.64 2.48 -31.38
N PHE A 23 -39.49 1.97 -31.86
CA PHE A 23 -38.23 2.06 -31.13
C PHE A 23 -37.75 3.50 -30.95
N ALA A 24 -37.87 4.35 -31.97
CA ALA A 24 -37.55 5.77 -31.88
C ALA A 24 -38.48 6.50 -30.91
N GLY A 25 -39.78 6.18 -30.91
CA GLY A 25 -40.76 6.72 -29.97
C GLY A 25 -40.48 6.32 -28.52
N ILE A 26 -40.12 5.05 -28.27
CA ILE A 26 -39.72 4.57 -26.93
C ILE A 26 -38.41 5.21 -26.50
N GLY A 27 -37.41 5.30 -27.39
CA GLY A 27 -36.13 5.96 -27.11
C GLY A 27 -36.29 7.45 -26.79
N ALA A 28 -37.12 8.16 -27.55
CA ALA A 28 -37.46 9.55 -27.27
C ALA A 28 -38.23 9.67 -25.96
N TRP A 29 -39.20 8.81 -25.68
CA TRP A 29 -39.92 8.83 -24.40
C TRP A 29 -38.99 8.58 -23.21
N LEU A 30 -38.09 7.59 -23.30
CA LEU A 30 -37.08 7.33 -22.27
C LEU A 30 -36.16 8.54 -22.05
N HIS A 31 -35.70 9.17 -23.13
CA HIS A 31 -34.80 10.32 -23.08
C HIS A 31 -35.47 11.58 -22.53
N TRP A 32 -36.72 11.87 -22.93
CA TRP A 32 -37.40 13.12 -22.56
C TRP A 32 -38.17 13.04 -21.25
N ARG A 33 -38.63 11.86 -20.83
CA ARG A 33 -39.41 11.69 -19.60
C ARG A 33 -38.64 11.04 -18.47
N LEU A 34 -37.85 10.00 -18.75
CA LEU A 34 -37.30 9.14 -17.71
C LEU A 34 -35.93 9.61 -17.23
N LEU A 35 -35.06 10.05 -18.15
CA LEU A 35 -33.75 10.62 -17.83
C LEU A 35 -33.83 11.87 -16.95
N PRO A 36 -34.65 12.91 -17.26
CA PRO A 36 -34.74 14.09 -16.41
C PRO A 36 -35.34 13.78 -15.03
N ALA A 37 -36.24 12.79 -14.95
CA ALA A 37 -36.81 12.35 -13.68
C ALA A 37 -35.76 11.62 -12.81
N LEU A 38 -34.90 10.80 -13.42
CA LEU A 38 -33.78 10.14 -12.74
C LEU A 38 -32.70 11.16 -12.32
N GLU A 39 -32.38 12.13 -13.17
CA GLU A 39 -31.47 13.24 -12.85
C GLU A 39 -32.02 14.07 -11.68
N ALA A 40 -33.30 14.44 -11.71
CA ALA A 40 -33.92 15.17 -10.60
C ALA A 40 -33.97 14.35 -9.30
N GLN A 41 -34.16 13.03 -9.38
CA GLN A 41 -34.10 12.17 -8.19
C GLN A 41 -32.68 12.04 -7.64
N THR A 42 -31.68 11.89 -8.51
CA THR A 42 -30.27 11.84 -8.09
C THR A 42 -29.80 13.17 -7.50
N GLU A 43 -30.23 14.31 -8.04
CA GLU A 43 -29.99 15.62 -7.42
C GLU A 43 -30.67 15.76 -6.06
N ARG A 44 -31.93 15.30 -5.92
CA ARG A 44 -32.62 15.29 -4.63
C ARG A 44 -31.92 14.41 -3.59
N LEU A 45 -31.47 13.23 -3.99
CA LEU A 45 -30.70 12.33 -3.13
C LEU A 45 -29.39 12.99 -2.69
N LYS A 46 -28.63 13.57 -3.63
CA LYS A 46 -27.42 14.37 -3.29
C LYS A 46 -27.74 15.51 -2.32
N GLY A 47 -28.87 16.20 -2.51
CA GLY A 47 -29.30 17.27 -1.61
C GLY A 47 -29.70 16.80 -0.22
N ILE A 48 -30.27 15.60 -0.09
CA ILE A 48 -30.60 14.98 1.20
C ILE A 48 -29.33 14.49 1.90
N GLU A 49 -28.43 13.82 1.18
CA GLU A 49 -27.12 13.39 1.67
C GLU A 49 -26.34 14.60 2.21
N GLN A 50 -26.21 15.69 1.44
CA GLN A 50 -25.56 16.92 1.90
C GLN A 50 -26.21 17.56 3.14
N ARG A 51 -27.52 17.36 3.35
CA ARG A 51 -28.22 17.87 4.53
C ARG A 51 -28.01 16.97 5.74
N LEU A 52 -28.05 15.65 5.53
CA LEU A 52 -27.73 14.66 6.56
C LEU A 52 -26.29 14.85 7.02
N ASP A 53 -25.33 14.96 6.10
CA ASP A 53 -23.92 15.24 6.42
C ASP A 53 -23.78 16.51 7.26
N ARG A 54 -24.52 17.58 6.93
CA ARG A 54 -24.50 18.83 7.73
C ARG A 54 -25.06 18.64 9.13
N ILE A 55 -26.15 17.90 9.28
CA ILE A 55 -26.78 17.63 10.58
C ILE A 55 -25.85 16.75 11.42
N GLU A 56 -25.30 15.68 10.84
CA GLU A 56 -24.37 14.76 11.48
C GLU A 56 -23.12 15.51 11.98
N ASN A 57 -22.49 16.30 11.10
CA ASN A 57 -21.35 17.16 11.46
C ASN A 57 -21.69 18.15 12.61
N SER A 58 -22.90 18.71 12.62
CA SER A 58 -23.34 19.62 13.68
C SER A 58 -23.57 18.91 15.02
N VAL A 59 -24.11 17.68 14.98
CA VAL A 59 -24.34 16.85 16.18
C VAL A 59 -23.01 16.40 16.78
N GLU A 60 -22.03 16.06 15.95
CA GLU A 60 -20.69 15.70 16.43
C GLU A 60 -19.99 16.88 17.09
N LEU A 61 -20.04 18.07 16.49
CA LEU A 61 -19.51 19.28 17.11
C LEU A 61 -20.15 19.58 18.48
N LEU A 62 -21.45 19.32 18.64
CA LEU A 62 -22.13 19.45 19.93
C LEU A 62 -21.66 18.43 20.97
N HIS A 63 -21.18 17.26 20.54
CA HIS A 63 -20.60 16.26 21.44
C HIS A 63 -19.29 16.75 22.06
N PHE A 64 -18.48 17.46 21.28
CA PHE A 64 -17.18 17.99 21.70
C PHE A 64 -17.24 19.42 22.27
N GLY A 65 -18.24 20.22 21.90
CA GLY A 65 -18.40 21.63 22.30
C GLY A 65 -19.00 21.87 23.69
N ARG A 66 -19.03 20.87 24.58
CA ARG A 66 -19.55 21.03 25.95
C ARG A 66 -18.56 21.67 26.93
N ASP A 67 -17.30 21.83 26.55
CA ASP A 67 -16.32 22.57 27.36
C ASP A 67 -16.29 24.05 26.95
N PRO A 68 -16.68 25.00 27.83
CA PRO A 68 -16.78 26.42 27.49
C PRO A 68 -15.43 27.14 27.34
N GLU A 69 -14.30 26.49 27.68
CA GLU A 69 -12.97 27.13 27.72
C GLU A 69 -11.96 26.55 26.71
N GLY A 70 -12.26 25.44 26.01
CA GLY A 70 -11.34 24.76 25.11
C GLY A 70 -11.61 25.01 23.63
N TRP A 71 -10.56 25.02 22.80
CA TRP A 71 -10.74 24.95 21.34
C TRP A 71 -11.36 23.59 20.98
N PRO A 72 -12.37 23.54 20.08
CA PRO A 72 -13.03 22.28 19.74
C PRO A 72 -12.06 21.25 19.16
N VAL A 73 -10.95 21.69 18.56
CA VAL A 73 -9.91 20.80 18.02
C VAL A 73 -9.15 20.06 19.12
N ASP A 74 -8.73 20.73 20.19
CA ASP A 74 -7.95 20.11 21.27
C ASP A 74 -8.75 19.02 21.99
N ALA A 75 -10.05 19.26 22.20
CA ALA A 75 -10.95 18.28 22.77
C ALA A 75 -11.06 17.02 21.89
N VAL A 76 -11.17 17.21 20.56
CA VAL A 76 -11.22 16.09 19.61
C VAL A 76 -9.86 15.37 19.53
N LEU A 77 -8.75 16.08 19.61
CA LEU A 77 -7.41 15.49 19.66
C LEU A 77 -7.21 14.65 20.93
N GLY A 78 -7.60 15.14 22.11
CA GLY A 78 -7.54 14.37 23.36
C GLY A 78 -8.43 13.13 23.32
N TYR A 79 -9.58 13.23 22.65
CA TYR A 79 -10.45 12.09 22.38
C TYR A 79 -9.78 11.05 21.46
N LEU A 80 -9.18 11.49 20.34
CA LEU A 80 -8.47 10.61 19.42
C LEU A 80 -7.24 9.94 20.07
N GLU A 81 -6.53 10.64 20.95
CA GLU A 81 -5.42 10.10 21.75
C GLU A 81 -5.90 8.95 22.64
N THR A 82 -6.98 9.19 23.40
CA THR A 82 -7.61 8.17 24.27
C THR A 82 -7.98 6.91 23.48
N TRP A 83 -8.54 7.07 22.29
CA TRP A 83 -8.93 5.93 21.45
C TRP A 83 -7.76 5.25 20.74
N ALA A 84 -6.69 5.98 20.42
CA ALA A 84 -5.45 5.40 19.91
C ALA A 84 -4.76 4.54 20.99
N GLU A 85 -4.78 4.96 22.26
CA GLU A 85 -4.30 4.14 23.38
C GLU A 85 -5.13 2.87 23.56
N ARG A 86 -6.46 2.96 23.45
CA ARG A 86 -7.35 1.78 23.49
C ARG A 86 -7.11 0.84 22.31
N GLU A 87 -6.88 1.36 21.10
CA GLU A 87 -6.51 0.55 19.94
C GLU A 87 -5.22 -0.24 20.21
N GLN A 88 -4.24 0.34 20.90
CA GLN A 88 -3.04 -0.39 21.27
C GLN A 88 -3.31 -1.52 22.28
N GLN A 89 -4.25 -1.31 23.21
CA GLN A 89 -4.62 -2.29 24.22
C GLN A 89 -5.50 -3.43 23.67
N TYR A 90 -6.42 -3.10 22.75
CA TYR A 90 -7.51 -3.99 22.33
C TYR A 90 -7.59 -4.24 20.82
N GLY A 91 -6.68 -3.70 20.00
CA GLY A 91 -6.79 -3.70 18.54
C GLY A 91 -6.81 -5.09 17.88
N ASN A 92 -6.44 -6.16 18.59
CA ASN A 92 -6.57 -7.53 18.11
C ASN A 92 -7.92 -8.19 18.48
N SER A 93 -8.78 -7.49 19.23
CA SER A 93 -10.11 -7.98 19.60
C SER A 93 -11.11 -7.71 18.48
N LEU A 94 -11.62 -8.79 17.88
CA LEU A 94 -12.67 -8.73 16.85
C LEU A 94 -13.95 -8.04 17.35
N LEU A 95 -14.20 -8.02 18.66
CA LEU A 95 -15.38 -7.38 19.25
C LEU A 95 -15.19 -5.87 19.44
N GLU A 96 -13.96 -5.42 19.72
CA GLU A 96 -13.68 -4.01 20.00
C GLU A 96 -13.38 -3.22 18.72
N GLN A 97 -12.91 -3.88 17.67
CA GLN A 97 -12.52 -3.20 16.43
C GLN A 97 -13.63 -2.32 15.81
N PRO A 98 -14.90 -2.76 15.70
CA PRO A 98 -15.95 -1.91 15.15
C PRO A 98 -16.22 -0.67 16.03
N VAL A 99 -16.12 -0.82 17.35
CA VAL A 99 -16.31 0.27 18.32
C VAL A 99 -15.16 1.28 18.22
N LEU A 100 -13.93 0.80 18.10
CA LEU A 100 -12.76 1.64 17.85
C LEU A 100 -12.90 2.43 16.55
N GLU A 101 -13.29 1.77 15.46
CA GLU A 101 -13.49 2.40 14.15
C GLU A 101 -14.60 3.45 14.18
N GLU A 102 -15.73 3.18 14.84
CA GLU A 102 -16.82 4.14 15.03
C GLU A 102 -16.36 5.39 15.78
N HIS A 103 -15.70 5.22 16.93
CA HIS A 103 -15.25 6.35 17.73
C HIS A 103 -14.17 7.17 17.03
N ILE A 104 -13.21 6.52 16.39
CA ILE A 104 -12.18 7.22 15.61
C ILE A 104 -12.83 7.97 14.43
N GLY A 105 -13.82 7.35 13.76
CA GLY A 105 -14.59 7.96 12.69
C GLY A 105 -15.24 9.27 13.12
N ARG A 106 -15.89 9.29 14.29
CA ARG A 106 -16.49 10.50 14.87
C ARG A 106 -15.48 11.61 15.14
N GLY A 107 -14.29 11.26 15.64
CA GLY A 107 -13.23 12.25 15.84
C GLY A 107 -12.77 12.87 14.51
N VAL A 108 -12.62 12.06 13.46
CA VAL A 108 -12.26 12.55 12.12
C VAL A 108 -13.36 13.44 11.54
N ALA A 109 -14.62 13.03 11.64
CA ALA A 109 -15.75 13.78 11.11
C ALA A 109 -15.94 15.12 11.85
N ALA A 110 -15.76 15.15 13.18
CA ALA A 110 -15.70 16.39 13.94
C ALA A 110 -14.57 17.33 13.46
N LEU A 111 -13.35 16.81 13.23
CA LEU A 111 -12.25 17.62 12.69
C LEU A 111 -12.55 18.16 11.28
N ARG A 112 -13.22 17.37 10.43
CA ARG A 112 -13.68 17.84 9.10
C ARG A 112 -14.70 18.97 9.24
N ALA A 113 -15.63 18.85 10.19
CA ALA A 113 -16.66 19.85 10.44
C ALA A 113 -16.08 21.20 10.91
N ILE A 114 -14.95 21.17 11.63
CA ILE A 114 -14.21 22.39 12.02
C ILE A 114 -13.58 23.08 10.80
N GLY A 115 -13.16 22.31 9.80
CA GLY A 115 -12.65 22.82 8.52
C GLY A 115 -11.13 23.02 8.50
N PRO A 116 -10.61 23.89 7.61
CA PRO A 116 -9.17 23.96 7.29
C PRO A 116 -8.24 24.24 8.49
N SER A 117 -8.72 24.97 9.50
CA SER A 117 -7.95 25.29 10.71
C SER A 117 -7.66 24.07 11.59
N ALA A 118 -8.44 22.99 11.48
CA ALA A 118 -8.18 21.74 12.17
C ALA A 118 -6.92 21.07 11.64
N TYR A 119 -6.65 21.18 10.34
CA TYR A 119 -5.47 20.58 9.71
C TYR A 119 -4.17 21.06 10.38
N ASP A 120 -4.00 22.38 10.50
CA ASP A 120 -2.76 22.97 11.04
C ASP A 120 -2.50 22.56 12.50
N GLN A 121 -3.57 22.35 13.28
CA GLN A 121 -3.47 21.92 14.66
C GLN A 121 -3.18 20.42 14.79
N VAL A 122 -3.80 19.59 13.95
CA VAL A 122 -3.49 18.15 13.85
C VAL A 122 -2.03 17.96 13.41
N GLU A 123 -1.56 18.76 12.44
CA GLU A 123 -0.18 18.73 11.95
C GLU A 123 0.80 19.10 13.06
N ARG A 124 0.55 20.21 13.77
CA ARG A 124 1.36 20.63 14.92
C ARG A 124 1.42 19.54 15.98
N ARG A 125 0.27 18.97 16.35
CA ARG A 125 0.20 17.89 17.34
C ARG A 125 0.99 16.67 16.91
N PHE A 126 0.94 16.30 15.62
CA PHE A 126 1.76 15.23 15.08
C PHE A 126 3.25 15.53 15.25
N VAL A 127 3.70 16.73 14.86
CA VAL A 127 5.12 17.12 14.95
C VAL A 127 5.62 17.05 16.40
N ASP A 128 4.78 17.46 17.35
CA ASP A 128 5.12 17.45 18.78
C ASP A 128 5.34 16.02 19.34
N ILE A 129 4.63 15.02 18.80
CA ILE A 129 4.63 13.65 19.34
C ILE A 129 5.38 12.63 18.46
N ALA A 130 5.68 12.94 17.20
CA ALA A 130 6.23 11.98 16.23
C ALA A 130 7.60 11.39 16.66
N GLY A 131 8.33 12.13 17.50
CA GLY A 131 9.62 11.69 18.06
C GLY A 131 9.52 10.71 19.23
N ASP A 132 8.35 10.54 19.87
CA ASP A 132 8.18 9.62 21.00
C ASP A 132 7.71 8.23 20.53
N PRO A 133 8.52 7.17 20.70
CA PRO A 133 8.13 5.81 20.34
C PRO A 133 6.82 5.34 21.00
N LYS A 134 6.51 5.80 22.22
CA LYS A 134 5.25 5.45 22.92
C LYS A 134 4.03 6.04 22.23
N GLN A 135 4.19 7.18 21.59
CA GLN A 135 3.14 7.89 20.87
C GLN A 135 3.01 7.45 19.41
N THR A 136 3.80 6.47 18.95
CA THR A 136 3.76 5.97 17.55
C THR A 136 2.34 5.59 17.08
N PRO A 137 1.51 4.87 17.86
CA PRO A 137 0.14 4.54 17.42
C PRO A 137 -0.69 5.79 17.16
N TYR A 138 -0.62 6.76 18.07
CA TYR A 138 -1.35 8.02 17.95
C TYR A 138 -0.81 8.88 16.80
N ALA A 139 0.51 8.99 16.64
CA ALA A 139 1.14 9.68 15.52
C ALA A 139 0.70 9.10 14.17
N LYS A 140 0.66 7.77 14.02
CA LYS A 140 0.13 7.12 12.81
C LYS A 140 -1.34 7.47 12.58
N ARG A 141 -2.15 7.57 13.64
CA ARG A 141 -3.55 7.97 13.54
C ARG A 141 -3.67 9.41 13.04
N LEU A 142 -2.88 10.33 13.57
CA LEU A 142 -2.87 11.73 13.12
C LEU A 142 -2.46 11.85 11.65
N LEU A 143 -1.51 11.06 11.15
CA LEU A 143 -1.19 11.04 9.71
C LEU A 143 -2.39 10.65 8.84
N ARG A 144 -3.14 9.62 9.27
CA ARG A 144 -4.35 9.20 8.56
C ARG A 144 -5.45 10.25 8.61
N VAL A 145 -5.55 10.98 9.72
CA VAL A 145 -6.47 12.12 9.88
C VAL A 145 -6.08 13.22 8.92
N LEU A 146 -4.81 13.64 8.88
CA LEU A 146 -4.32 14.68 7.96
C LEU A 146 -4.64 14.34 6.50
N ALA A 147 -4.30 13.12 6.06
CA ALA A 147 -4.58 12.65 4.71
C ALA A 147 -6.09 12.63 4.38
N GLN A 148 -6.95 12.49 5.38
CA GLN A 148 -8.40 12.50 5.25
C GLN A 148 -9.03 13.91 5.32
N LEU A 149 -8.35 14.87 5.95
CA LEU A 149 -8.79 16.26 6.04
C LEU A 149 -8.47 17.01 4.76
N ASP A 150 -7.23 16.87 4.27
CA ASP A 150 -6.78 17.50 3.03
C ASP A 150 -5.70 16.61 2.36
N PRO A 151 -6.09 15.72 1.42
CA PRO A 151 -5.16 14.83 0.73
C PRO A 151 -4.06 15.58 -0.03
N GLN A 152 -4.37 16.74 -0.62
CA GLN A 152 -3.42 17.50 -1.44
C GLN A 152 -2.39 18.18 -0.56
N LYS A 153 -2.82 18.85 0.51
CA LYS A 153 -1.90 19.44 1.50
C LYS A 153 -1.06 18.37 2.22
N SER A 154 -1.65 17.20 2.47
CA SER A 154 -0.94 16.06 3.06
C SER A 154 0.12 15.45 2.16
N ARG A 155 0.02 15.57 0.84
CA ARG A 155 0.97 14.96 -0.11
C ARG A 155 2.42 15.33 0.22
N ASP A 156 2.72 16.62 0.33
CA ASP A 156 4.09 17.10 0.60
C ASP A 156 4.53 16.78 2.03
N PHE A 157 3.60 16.85 2.98
CA PHE A 157 3.86 16.48 4.37
C PHE A 157 4.24 15.00 4.50
N LEU A 158 3.50 14.11 3.83
CA LEU A 158 3.76 12.67 3.82
C LEU A 158 5.08 12.34 3.13
N VAL A 159 5.47 13.07 2.08
CA VAL A 159 6.81 12.95 1.48
C VAL A 159 7.89 13.30 2.50
N ALA A 160 7.72 14.39 3.25
CA ALA A 160 8.68 14.77 4.30
C ALA A 160 8.78 13.66 5.36
N GLN A 161 7.65 13.14 5.84
CA GLN A 161 7.66 12.04 6.83
C GLN A 161 8.26 10.75 6.29
N LEU A 162 8.00 10.39 5.02
CA LEU A 162 8.54 9.19 4.39
C LEU A 162 10.06 9.30 4.17
N THR A 163 10.56 10.48 3.83
CA THR A 163 11.99 10.70 3.47
C THR A 163 12.87 11.10 4.65
N ASP A 164 12.30 11.44 5.81
CA ASP A 164 13.06 11.74 7.01
C ASP A 164 13.70 10.48 7.62
N VAL A 165 15.04 10.41 7.55
CA VAL A 165 15.84 9.30 8.08
C VAL A 165 15.75 9.21 9.62
N GLY A 166 15.49 10.33 10.31
CA GLY A 166 15.30 10.38 11.75
C GLY A 166 13.93 9.89 12.20
N MET A 167 12.97 9.79 11.29
CA MET A 167 11.59 9.42 11.59
C MET A 167 11.47 7.93 11.94
N HIS A 168 10.60 7.64 12.91
CA HIS A 168 10.34 6.27 13.36
C HIS A 168 9.78 5.42 12.21
N SER A 169 10.34 4.22 11.98
CA SER A 169 10.02 3.33 10.85
C SER A 169 8.51 3.09 10.62
N PRO A 170 7.71 2.77 11.66
CA PRO A 170 6.26 2.62 11.52
C PRO A 170 5.54 3.88 11.02
N ILE A 171 6.05 5.07 11.34
CA ILE A 171 5.51 6.36 10.87
C ILE A 171 5.87 6.55 9.40
N ARG A 172 7.14 6.33 9.01
CA ARG A 172 7.56 6.38 7.59
C ARG A 172 6.76 5.41 6.72
N THR A 173 6.57 4.18 7.21
CA THR A 173 5.78 3.14 6.53
C THR A 173 4.33 3.62 6.35
N CYS A 174 3.71 4.15 7.40
CA CYS A 174 2.36 4.70 7.33
C CYS A 174 2.27 5.88 6.34
N ALA A 175 3.28 6.75 6.32
CA ALA A 175 3.34 7.86 5.38
C ALA A 175 3.44 7.37 3.93
N GLY A 176 4.25 6.34 3.67
CA GLY A 176 4.34 5.69 2.36
C GLY A 176 3.02 5.04 1.92
N GLU A 177 2.32 4.36 2.82
CA GLU A 177 1.00 3.77 2.54
C GLU A 177 -0.04 4.83 2.14
N LEU A 178 -0.11 5.91 2.91
CA LEU A 178 -1.02 7.01 2.64
C LEU A 178 -0.65 7.73 1.34
N LEU A 179 0.64 7.97 1.10
CA LEU A 179 1.11 8.60 -0.11
C LEU A 179 0.79 7.75 -1.35
N GLN A 180 0.87 6.41 -1.26
CA GLN A 180 0.44 5.53 -2.36
C GLN A 180 -1.05 5.68 -2.70
N GLY A 181 -1.90 5.89 -1.70
CA GLY A 181 -3.33 6.15 -1.91
C GLY A 181 -3.65 7.52 -2.51
N ILE A 182 -2.76 8.51 -2.33
CA ILE A 182 -2.93 9.88 -2.83
C ILE A 182 -2.26 10.08 -4.19
N ASP A 183 -1.01 9.63 -4.33
CA ASP A 183 -0.15 9.78 -5.50
C ASP A 183 0.83 8.57 -5.58
N ALA A 184 0.37 7.50 -6.23
CA ALA A 184 1.10 6.24 -6.34
C ALA A 184 2.46 6.38 -7.05
N ASP A 185 2.54 7.24 -8.07
CA ASP A 185 3.76 7.44 -8.86
C ASP A 185 4.81 8.18 -8.03
N LEU A 186 4.41 9.25 -7.33
CA LEU A 186 5.31 9.96 -6.43
C LEU A 186 5.77 9.06 -5.28
N ALA A 187 4.87 8.27 -4.69
CA ALA A 187 5.22 7.32 -3.64
C ALA A 187 6.26 6.30 -4.13
N GLY A 188 6.03 5.70 -5.30
CA GLY A 188 6.96 4.76 -5.94
C GLY A 188 8.34 5.37 -6.13
N ALA A 189 8.41 6.57 -6.72
CA ALA A 189 9.67 7.28 -6.96
C ALA A 189 10.42 7.60 -5.65
N LYS A 190 9.71 8.00 -4.58
CA LYS A 190 10.32 8.30 -3.28
C LYS A 190 10.78 7.05 -2.55
N ILE A 191 10.01 5.97 -2.59
CA ILE A 191 10.43 4.70 -2.00
C ILE A 191 11.64 4.14 -2.77
N ARG A 192 11.65 4.22 -4.10
CA ARG A 192 12.82 3.85 -4.93
C ARG A 192 14.05 4.64 -4.52
N GLN A 193 13.93 5.97 -4.39
CA GLN A 193 15.03 6.82 -3.92
C GLN A 193 15.57 6.30 -2.58
N ILE A 194 14.69 6.08 -1.59
CA ILE A 194 15.07 5.55 -0.27
C ILE A 194 15.79 4.20 -0.39
N LEU A 195 15.25 3.25 -1.15
CA LEU A 195 15.84 1.91 -1.31
C LEU A 195 17.23 1.94 -1.98
N LEU A 196 17.50 2.94 -2.82
CA LEU A 196 18.79 3.10 -3.50
C LEU A 196 19.81 3.91 -2.69
N THR A 197 19.36 4.78 -1.78
CA THR A 197 20.26 5.68 -1.02
C THR A 197 20.45 5.28 0.43
N GLU A 198 19.47 4.58 1.03
CA GLU A 198 19.52 4.10 2.40
C GLU A 198 19.82 2.61 2.45
N ASN A 199 20.66 2.19 3.40
CA ASN A 199 20.90 0.78 3.70
C ASN A 199 20.28 0.41 5.04
N TYR A 200 19.96 -0.88 5.26
CA TYR A 200 19.41 -1.40 6.53
C TYR A 200 20.26 -1.04 7.76
N ARG A 201 21.56 -0.81 7.57
CA ARG A 201 22.48 -0.39 8.63
C ARG A 201 22.32 1.07 9.05
N GLY A 202 21.50 1.85 8.34
CA GLY A 202 21.38 3.29 8.48
C GLY A 202 22.70 3.96 8.10
N SER A 203 22.72 4.75 7.03
CA SER A 203 23.75 5.77 6.93
C SER A 203 23.55 6.69 8.12
N ARG A 204 24.46 6.65 9.11
CA ARG A 204 24.64 7.76 10.06
C ARG A 204 25.11 8.99 9.28
N HIS A 205 24.27 9.58 8.44
CA HIS A 205 24.48 10.93 7.94
C HIS A 205 24.16 11.88 9.10
N GLY A 206 25.16 12.10 9.96
CA GLY A 206 25.04 13.03 11.09
C GLY A 206 26.04 12.85 12.24
N MET A 207 26.78 11.73 12.31
CA MET A 207 27.86 11.59 13.31
C MET A 207 29.22 11.82 12.66
N PRO A 208 30.01 12.82 13.10
CA PRO A 208 31.39 12.94 12.66
C PRO A 208 32.10 11.64 13.03
N SER A 209 32.84 11.08 12.07
CA SER A 209 33.65 9.89 12.24
C SER A 209 34.85 10.19 13.16
N GLY A 210 34.56 10.44 14.44
CA GLY A 210 35.55 10.45 15.50
C GLY A 210 35.92 9.02 15.88
N PRO A 211 37.16 8.75 16.30
CA PRO A 211 37.61 7.42 16.68
C PRO A 211 37.03 7.04 18.05
N THR A 212 35.77 6.57 18.10
CA THR A 212 35.20 6.03 19.34
C THR A 212 35.66 4.60 19.56
N LYS A 213 36.74 4.48 20.35
CA LYS A 213 37.02 3.30 21.18
C LYS A 213 35.92 3.17 22.25
N THR A 214 34.81 2.53 21.93
CA THR A 214 33.83 2.08 22.93
C THR A 214 33.22 0.77 22.48
N GLY A 215 33.22 -0.21 23.38
CA GLY A 215 32.82 -1.59 23.16
C GLY A 215 31.50 -1.75 22.41
N GLY A 216 31.43 -2.81 21.63
CA GLY A 216 30.36 -3.13 20.68
C GLY A 216 28.97 -3.12 21.30
N VAL A 217 28.34 -1.95 21.31
CA VAL A 217 26.89 -1.86 21.30
C VAL A 217 26.47 -2.39 19.93
N PRO A 218 25.73 -3.52 19.85
CA PRO A 218 25.28 -4.04 18.57
C PRO A 218 24.48 -2.95 17.88
N VAL A 219 24.87 -2.63 16.65
CA VAL A 219 24.15 -1.71 15.77
C VAL A 219 22.72 -2.25 15.69
N ARG A 220 21.78 -1.62 16.40
CA ARG A 220 20.36 -1.92 16.27
C ARG A 220 19.99 -1.56 14.84
N GLY A 221 19.79 -2.60 14.02
CA GLY A 221 19.37 -2.48 12.64
C GLY A 221 18.06 -1.71 12.52
N TYR A 222 17.76 -1.21 11.33
CA TYR A 222 16.53 -0.48 11.04
C TYR A 222 15.38 -1.48 10.81
N PRO A 223 14.46 -1.72 11.78
CA PRO A 223 13.43 -2.77 11.66
C PRO A 223 12.33 -2.43 10.62
N GLY A 224 12.52 -1.40 9.79
CA GLY A 224 11.55 -0.91 8.80
C GLY A 224 11.87 -1.18 7.35
N PHE A 225 13.09 -1.61 7.02
CA PHE A 225 13.51 -1.63 5.62
C PHE A 225 12.73 -2.66 4.79
N ALA A 226 12.44 -3.83 5.37
CA ALA A 226 11.56 -4.83 4.76
C ALA A 226 10.15 -4.28 4.49
N SER A 227 9.60 -3.45 5.39
CA SER A 227 8.30 -2.80 5.18
C SER A 227 8.33 -1.82 4.00
N LEU A 228 9.43 -1.10 3.80
CA LEU A 228 9.62 -0.22 2.64
C LEU A 228 9.75 -1.02 1.34
N VAL A 229 10.45 -2.17 1.36
CA VAL A 229 10.47 -3.08 0.21
C VAL A 229 9.06 -3.57 -0.11
N ASN A 230 8.30 -4.04 0.89
CA ASN A 230 6.91 -4.48 0.69
C ASN A 230 6.00 -3.36 0.17
N LEU A 231 6.21 -2.12 0.61
CA LEU A 231 5.54 -0.96 0.02
C LEU A 231 5.90 -0.78 -1.44
N TYR A 232 7.20 -0.88 -1.77
CA TYR A 232 7.67 -0.73 -3.13
C TYR A 232 7.10 -1.79 -4.08
N LEU A 233 6.92 -3.03 -3.61
CA LEU A 233 6.27 -4.09 -4.39
C LEU A 233 4.86 -3.71 -4.84
N ARG A 234 4.11 -3.01 -3.98
CA ARG A 234 2.75 -2.51 -4.27
C ARG A 234 2.73 -1.28 -5.20
N SER A 235 3.87 -0.64 -5.46
CA SER A 235 3.94 0.54 -6.32
C SER A 235 3.87 0.20 -7.81
N HIS A 236 3.56 1.18 -8.66
CA HIS A 236 3.56 1.03 -10.13
C HIS A 236 4.87 1.50 -10.79
N ASP A 237 5.97 1.60 -10.03
CA ASP A 237 7.26 2.05 -10.56
C ASP A 237 7.80 1.07 -11.64
N SER A 238 8.19 1.60 -12.80
CA SER A 238 8.71 0.81 -13.92
C SER A 238 10.13 0.28 -13.70
N GLY A 239 10.92 0.93 -12.83
CA GLY A 239 12.25 0.51 -12.41
C GLY A 239 12.26 -0.42 -11.21
N LYS A 240 11.16 -1.15 -10.98
CA LYS A 240 11.01 -2.05 -9.82
C LYS A 240 12.05 -3.17 -9.81
N ALA A 241 12.17 -3.94 -10.90
CA ALA A 241 13.11 -5.06 -10.98
C ALA A 241 14.57 -4.62 -10.75
N ASP A 242 15.03 -3.58 -11.45
CA ASP A 242 16.37 -3.02 -11.29
C ASP A 242 16.67 -2.61 -9.84
N THR A 243 15.72 -1.93 -9.21
CA THR A 243 15.87 -1.44 -7.84
C THR A 243 15.94 -2.61 -6.85
N LEU A 244 15.09 -3.63 -7.02
CA LEU A 244 15.11 -4.83 -6.17
C LEU A 244 16.39 -5.64 -6.36
N LEU A 245 16.94 -5.68 -7.57
CA LEU A 245 18.27 -6.26 -7.84
C LEU A 245 19.39 -5.50 -7.15
N VAL A 246 19.30 -4.16 -7.07
CA VAL A 246 20.26 -3.38 -6.28
C VAL A 246 20.13 -3.75 -4.80
N VAL A 247 18.92 -3.76 -4.23
CA VAL A 247 18.69 -4.16 -2.83
C VAL A 247 19.23 -5.56 -2.54
N LEU A 248 19.02 -6.52 -3.45
CA LEU A 248 19.48 -7.89 -3.28
C LEU A 248 21.02 -8.01 -3.28
N ARG A 249 21.71 -7.18 -4.07
CA ARG A 249 23.17 -7.14 -4.16
C ARG A 249 23.81 -6.36 -3.00
N THR A 250 23.12 -5.37 -2.46
CA THR A 250 23.65 -4.52 -1.40
C THR A 250 23.82 -5.32 -0.11
N PRO A 251 25.04 -5.41 0.46
CA PRO A 251 25.26 -6.15 1.69
C PRO A 251 24.69 -5.42 2.90
N GLY A 252 24.32 -6.18 3.92
CA GLY A 252 23.95 -5.66 5.23
C GLY A 252 22.46 -5.44 5.45
N HIS A 253 21.59 -5.88 4.54
CA HIS A 253 20.17 -6.04 4.82
C HIS A 253 19.87 -7.31 5.62
N ASP A 254 18.75 -7.31 6.33
CA ASP A 254 18.25 -8.51 7.01
C ASP A 254 17.64 -9.51 6.00
N VAL A 255 17.42 -10.75 6.47
CA VAL A 255 16.88 -11.83 5.64
C VAL A 255 15.48 -11.52 5.11
N ALA A 256 14.61 -10.84 5.87
CA ALA A 256 13.26 -10.52 5.43
C ALA A 256 13.27 -9.46 4.31
N THR A 257 14.16 -8.47 4.41
CA THR A 257 14.40 -7.50 3.32
C THR A 257 14.81 -8.21 2.02
N TYR A 258 15.79 -9.11 2.07
CA TYR A 258 16.19 -9.85 0.87
C TYR A 258 15.06 -10.74 0.35
N GLN A 259 14.32 -11.41 1.23
CA GLN A 259 13.20 -12.25 0.83
C GLN A 259 12.10 -11.45 0.12
N GLY A 260 11.76 -10.25 0.62
CA GLY A 260 10.83 -9.34 -0.05
C GLY A 260 11.33 -8.87 -1.40
N ALA A 261 12.64 -8.58 -1.53
CA ALA A 261 13.21 -8.22 -2.82
C ALA A 261 13.12 -9.36 -3.84
N VAL A 262 13.38 -10.60 -3.41
CA VAL A 262 13.23 -11.79 -4.28
C VAL A 262 11.78 -12.00 -4.68
N ASP A 263 10.81 -11.80 -3.79
CA ASP A 263 9.38 -11.92 -4.14
C ASP A 263 8.98 -10.94 -5.25
N GLY A 264 9.46 -9.70 -5.18
CA GLY A 264 9.19 -8.73 -6.23
C GLY A 264 9.85 -9.06 -7.57
N LEU A 265 11.03 -9.68 -7.56
CA LEU A 265 11.69 -10.16 -8.79
C LEU A 265 10.93 -11.33 -9.42
N ILE A 266 10.37 -12.22 -8.60
CA ILE A 266 9.47 -13.29 -9.06
C ILE A 266 8.22 -12.70 -9.72
N GLU A 267 7.58 -11.74 -9.05
CA GLU A 267 6.36 -11.09 -9.56
C GLU A 267 6.62 -10.38 -10.90
N ALA A 268 7.77 -9.68 -11.01
CA ALA A 268 8.18 -9.01 -12.24
C ALA A 268 8.51 -9.96 -13.39
N LYS A 269 8.81 -11.24 -13.08
CA LYS A 269 9.27 -12.26 -14.04
C LYS A 269 10.41 -11.78 -14.94
N ASP A 270 11.30 -10.95 -14.41
CA ASP A 270 12.37 -10.33 -15.18
C ASP A 270 13.51 -11.32 -15.46
N PRO A 271 13.76 -11.72 -16.73
CA PRO A 271 14.82 -12.66 -17.07
C PRO A 271 16.23 -12.12 -16.79
N GLU A 272 16.42 -10.80 -16.83
CA GLU A 272 17.73 -10.17 -16.61
C GLU A 272 18.21 -10.34 -15.17
N SER A 273 17.28 -10.44 -14.22
CA SER A 273 17.57 -10.67 -12.81
C SER A 273 18.20 -12.03 -12.50
N VAL A 274 17.99 -13.04 -13.34
CA VAL A 274 18.29 -14.44 -13.01
C VAL A 274 19.77 -14.68 -12.76
N GLU A 275 20.64 -14.13 -13.59
CA GLU A 275 22.09 -14.34 -13.44
C GLU A 275 22.59 -13.77 -12.11
N THR A 276 22.02 -12.66 -11.66
CA THR A 276 22.34 -12.06 -10.37
C THR A 276 21.82 -12.93 -9.21
N ILE A 277 20.59 -13.43 -9.32
CA ILE A 277 20.00 -14.35 -8.33
C ILE A 277 20.86 -15.62 -8.18
N ARG A 278 21.32 -16.19 -9.30
CA ARG A 278 22.21 -17.37 -9.30
C ARG A 278 23.53 -17.11 -8.59
N LYS A 279 24.21 -16.00 -8.91
CA LYS A 279 25.47 -15.62 -8.25
C LYS A 279 25.32 -15.47 -6.74
N ILE A 280 24.21 -14.89 -6.28
CA ILE A 280 23.95 -14.72 -4.84
C ILE A 280 23.64 -16.06 -4.17
N PHE A 281 22.91 -16.96 -4.86
CA PHE A 281 22.64 -18.32 -4.37
C PHE A 281 23.90 -19.17 -4.22
N GLU A 282 24.76 -19.16 -5.25
CA GLU A 282 26.02 -19.90 -5.32
C GLU A 282 27.01 -19.41 -4.26
N GLY A 283 26.95 -18.11 -3.97
CA GLY A 283 27.79 -17.45 -2.99
C GLY A 283 29.22 -17.23 -3.50
N GLY A 284 29.90 -16.29 -2.85
CA GLY A 284 31.27 -15.91 -3.12
C GLY A 284 31.92 -15.29 -1.88
N ALA A 285 33.10 -14.68 -2.08
CA ALA A 285 33.83 -13.99 -1.01
C ALA A 285 33.05 -12.80 -0.43
N GLU A 286 32.17 -12.19 -1.23
CA GLU A 286 31.41 -10.97 -0.88
C GLU A 286 30.03 -11.26 -0.26
N THR A 287 29.60 -12.52 -0.22
CA THR A 287 28.25 -12.89 0.24
C THR A 287 28.15 -12.85 1.76
N THR A 288 27.15 -12.14 2.29
CA THR A 288 26.96 -11.99 3.74
C THR A 288 26.37 -13.24 4.40
N LEU A 289 26.43 -13.31 5.74
CA LEU A 289 25.81 -14.40 6.50
C LEU A 289 24.30 -14.50 6.25
N GLU A 290 23.63 -13.35 6.16
CA GLU A 290 22.20 -13.25 5.83
C GLU A 290 21.91 -13.76 4.42
N GLN A 291 22.78 -13.47 3.46
CA GLN A 291 22.65 -13.98 2.09
C GLN A 291 22.88 -15.49 1.98
N ARG A 292 23.69 -16.07 2.88
CA ARG A 292 23.91 -17.53 3.00
C ARG A 292 22.80 -18.26 3.76
N ASN A 293 21.81 -17.54 4.30
CA ASN A 293 20.71 -18.14 5.03
C ASN A 293 19.92 -19.15 4.18
N ALA A 294 19.70 -20.36 4.70
CA ALA A 294 19.02 -21.44 3.98
C ALA A 294 17.61 -21.06 3.49
N LEU A 295 16.85 -20.26 4.26
CA LEU A 295 15.52 -19.81 3.86
C LEU A 295 15.57 -18.85 2.66
N LEU A 296 16.55 -17.95 2.64
CA LEU A 296 16.76 -17.08 1.49
C LEU A 296 17.24 -17.87 0.27
N ARG A 297 18.21 -18.77 0.44
CA ARG A 297 18.72 -19.62 -0.65
C ARG A 297 17.61 -20.46 -1.29
N ARG A 298 16.71 -21.04 -0.50
CA ARG A 298 15.51 -21.71 -1.01
C ARG A 298 14.64 -20.77 -1.87
N LYS A 299 14.42 -19.54 -1.41
CA LYS A 299 13.64 -18.55 -2.16
C LYS A 299 14.33 -18.10 -3.46
N LEU A 300 15.66 -17.92 -3.44
CA LEU A 300 16.46 -17.62 -4.63
C LEU A 300 16.35 -18.74 -5.68
N ALA A 301 16.49 -20.00 -5.27
CA ALA A 301 16.35 -21.14 -6.16
C ALA A 301 14.94 -21.22 -6.78
N ARG A 302 13.90 -20.97 -5.96
CA ARG A 302 12.52 -20.86 -6.43
C ARG A 302 12.37 -19.73 -7.45
N ALA A 303 13.00 -18.58 -7.22
CA ALA A 303 12.93 -17.46 -8.15
C ALA A 303 13.52 -17.78 -9.52
N VAL A 304 14.68 -18.44 -9.57
CA VAL A 304 15.27 -18.91 -10.83
C VAL A 304 14.31 -19.84 -11.57
N ALA A 305 13.70 -20.79 -10.86
CA ALA A 305 12.74 -21.74 -11.44
C ALA A 305 11.47 -21.04 -11.95
N GLU A 306 10.88 -20.11 -11.20
CA GLU A 306 9.66 -19.42 -11.60
C GLU A 306 9.86 -18.44 -12.76
N ILE A 307 11.02 -17.77 -12.84
CA ILE A 307 11.32 -16.83 -13.92
C ILE A 307 11.67 -17.57 -15.21
N GLN A 308 12.47 -18.64 -15.15
CA GLN A 308 12.97 -19.33 -16.34
C GLN A 308 12.18 -20.58 -16.75
N GLY A 309 11.36 -21.12 -15.87
CA GLY A 309 10.67 -22.39 -16.07
C GLY A 309 11.64 -23.54 -16.33
N THR A 310 11.40 -24.30 -17.40
CA THR A 310 12.21 -25.47 -17.79
C THR A 310 13.66 -25.12 -18.13
N LEU A 311 13.96 -23.87 -18.49
CA LEU A 311 15.33 -23.42 -18.76
C LEU A 311 16.20 -23.39 -17.50
N ALA A 312 15.60 -23.41 -16.29
CA ALA A 312 16.34 -23.51 -15.03
C ALA A 312 16.90 -24.92 -14.77
N CYS A 313 16.42 -25.96 -15.45
CA CYS A 313 16.71 -27.36 -15.13
C CYS A 313 18.20 -27.74 -15.09
N PRO A 314 19.06 -27.30 -16.04
CA PRO A 314 20.50 -27.60 -15.96
C PRO A 314 21.14 -27.03 -14.69
N TRP A 315 20.81 -25.77 -14.36
CA TRP A 315 21.32 -25.10 -13.17
C TRP A 315 20.81 -25.74 -11.87
N LEU A 316 19.51 -26.08 -11.80
CA LEU A 316 18.93 -26.77 -10.64
C LEU A 316 19.59 -28.13 -10.37
N ARG A 317 19.89 -28.92 -11.41
CA ARG A 317 20.58 -30.22 -11.28
C ARG A 317 22.01 -30.03 -10.77
N GLU A 318 22.71 -29.02 -11.27
CA GLU A 318 24.06 -28.68 -10.84
C GLU A 318 24.09 -28.25 -9.36
N MET A 319 23.18 -27.35 -8.95
CA MET A 319 23.07 -26.91 -7.56
C MET A 319 22.69 -28.07 -6.64
N PHE A 320 21.75 -28.92 -7.03
CA PHE A 320 21.35 -30.10 -6.23
C PHE A 320 22.53 -31.04 -5.96
N ALA A 321 23.40 -31.26 -6.94
CA ALA A 321 24.56 -32.14 -6.82
C ALA A 321 25.66 -31.57 -5.90
N ARG A 322 25.77 -30.24 -5.79
CA ARG A 322 26.81 -29.55 -5.00
C ARG A 322 26.34 -29.13 -3.61
N GLU A 323 25.03 -29.04 -3.38
CA GLU A 323 24.47 -28.51 -2.15
C GLU A 323 24.72 -29.46 -0.96
N ASN A 324 25.23 -28.89 0.13
CA ASN A 324 25.52 -29.61 1.37
C ASN A 324 24.46 -29.33 2.45
N ASP A 325 23.75 -28.20 2.37
CA ASP A 325 22.64 -27.92 3.29
C ASP A 325 21.44 -28.80 2.95
N GLU A 326 21.05 -29.68 3.87
CA GLU A 326 19.97 -30.65 3.66
C GLU A 326 18.64 -29.98 3.33
N ALA A 327 18.31 -28.86 3.96
CA ALA A 327 17.05 -28.16 3.75
C ALA A 327 17.00 -27.49 2.37
N VAL A 328 18.13 -26.91 1.92
CA VAL A 328 18.24 -26.36 0.56
C VAL A 328 18.20 -27.49 -0.47
N ARG A 329 18.94 -28.59 -0.25
CA ARG A 329 18.99 -29.73 -1.16
C ARG A 329 17.62 -30.39 -1.35
N LEU A 330 16.87 -30.60 -0.25
CA LEU A 330 15.50 -31.13 -0.31
C LEU A 330 14.60 -30.24 -1.16
N HIS A 331 14.70 -28.91 -1.00
CA HIS A 331 13.90 -27.97 -1.77
C HIS A 331 14.28 -27.93 -3.26
N LEU A 332 15.57 -28.00 -3.59
CA LEU A 332 16.04 -28.14 -4.98
C LEU A 332 15.48 -29.40 -5.63
N GLY A 333 15.41 -30.51 -4.90
CA GLY A 333 14.78 -31.75 -5.37
C GLY A 333 13.29 -31.59 -5.70
N GLN A 334 12.54 -30.85 -4.87
CA GLN A 334 11.13 -30.53 -5.12
C GLN A 334 10.98 -29.67 -6.40
N LEU A 335 11.83 -28.67 -6.58
CA LEU A 335 11.82 -27.83 -7.78
C LEU A 335 12.14 -28.63 -9.04
N LEU A 336 13.10 -29.56 -8.98
CA LEU A 336 13.41 -30.45 -10.10
C LEU A 336 12.22 -31.34 -10.48
N GLN A 337 11.50 -31.90 -9.50
CA GLN A 337 10.29 -32.68 -9.77
C GLN A 337 9.18 -31.82 -10.38
N GLN A 338 8.99 -30.60 -9.90
CA GLN A 338 7.93 -29.71 -10.35
C GLN A 338 8.17 -29.15 -11.76
N TRP A 339 9.40 -28.81 -12.11
CA TRP A 339 9.72 -28.06 -13.33
C TRP A 339 10.46 -28.86 -14.41
N CYS A 340 11.03 -30.01 -14.07
CA CYS A 340 11.89 -30.80 -14.96
C CYS A 340 11.47 -32.27 -15.11
N GLY A 341 10.44 -32.69 -14.36
CA GLY A 341 9.93 -34.06 -14.28
C GLY A 341 8.82 -34.38 -15.26
#